data_AF-A0A958B4F4-F1
#
_entry.id   AF-A0A958B4F4-F1
#
_cell.length_a   1.000
_cell.length_b   1.000
_cell.length_c   1.000
_cell.angle_alpha   90.00
_cell.angle_beta   90.00
_cell.angle_gamma   90.00
#
_symmetry.space_group_name_H-M   'P 1'
#
loop_
_entity.id
_entity.type
_entity.pdbx_description
1 polymer ?
#
loop_
_entity_poly.entity_id
_entity_poly.type
_entity_poly.pdbx_seq_one_letter_code
_entity_poly.pdbx_strand_id
1 'polypeptide(L)'
;NPSLDAVVGWSPQTGVRLVTLAPELPGALPVIEELVDRGVLVSCGHSTATYDETAAAFDAGARYGTHLFNAMPALHHREPALPGALLTDPRPMVGLIADGIHTHPAVVSLVWQALGPERLNLVTDAMAALGMGPGTHLLGDFDVIVDDSSARLADGTLAGSILAMDQAVRNLIRFTGCSLPEALATVTTTPARALGLDCERGQIAPGYVADLVLLTPDLEVRGTVVGGELVYTTE
;
A
#
# COMPACT_ATOMS: atom_id res chain seq x y z
N ASN A 1 4.92 -20.45 9.41
CA ASN A 1 5.94 -19.56 9.98
C ASN A 1 6.93 -19.19 8.90
N PRO A 2 7.37 -17.92 8.84
CA PRO A 2 8.45 -17.50 7.97
C PRO A 2 9.70 -18.36 8.19
N SER A 3 10.41 -18.71 7.12
CA SER A 3 11.69 -19.41 7.20
C SER A 3 12.62 -18.96 6.08
N LEU A 4 13.93 -19.05 6.33
CA LEU A 4 14.95 -18.71 5.32
C LEU A 4 14.83 -19.61 4.09
N ASP A 5 14.50 -20.89 4.28
CA ASP A 5 14.28 -21.85 3.20
C ASP A 5 13.13 -21.46 2.26
N ALA A 6 12.06 -20.86 2.80
CA ALA A 6 10.90 -20.46 2.00
C ALA A 6 11.17 -19.24 1.10
N VAL A 7 12.17 -18.42 1.47
CA VAL A 7 12.50 -17.18 0.77
C VAL A 7 13.80 -17.29 -0.04
N VAL A 8 14.30 -18.52 -0.27
CA VAL A 8 15.48 -18.75 -1.09
C VAL A 8 15.30 -18.14 -2.48
N GLY A 9 16.26 -17.32 -2.88
CA GLY A 9 16.26 -16.67 -4.19
C GLY A 9 15.30 -15.48 -4.34
N TRP A 10 14.55 -15.11 -3.31
CA TRP A 10 13.72 -13.90 -3.35
C TRP A 10 14.63 -12.67 -3.33
N SER A 11 14.52 -11.88 -4.39
CA SER A 11 15.31 -10.68 -4.61
C SER A 11 14.62 -9.78 -5.63
N PRO A 12 14.99 -8.49 -5.71
CA PRO A 12 14.51 -7.59 -6.75
C PRO A 12 14.79 -8.11 -8.18
N GLN A 13 15.89 -8.84 -8.38
CA GLN A 13 16.31 -9.43 -9.66
C GLN A 13 15.45 -10.63 -10.07
N THR A 14 14.86 -11.34 -9.11
CA THR A 14 13.91 -12.44 -9.35
C THR A 14 12.46 -11.97 -9.36
N GLY A 15 12.23 -10.66 -9.31
CA GLY A 15 10.90 -10.04 -9.39
C GLY A 15 10.25 -9.75 -8.04
N VAL A 16 10.89 -10.10 -6.91
CA VAL A 16 10.36 -9.85 -5.57
C VAL A 16 10.91 -8.52 -5.04
N ARG A 17 10.07 -7.48 -5.03
CA ARG A 17 10.46 -6.13 -4.56
C ARG A 17 9.98 -5.83 -3.15
N LEU A 18 8.84 -6.40 -2.75
CA LEU A 18 8.23 -6.20 -1.45
C LEU A 18 7.70 -7.53 -0.91
N VAL A 19 7.88 -7.79 0.39
CA VAL A 19 7.29 -8.92 1.10
C VAL A 19 6.54 -8.42 2.32
N THR A 20 5.28 -8.81 2.46
CA THR A 20 4.51 -8.59 3.69
C THR A 20 4.61 -9.82 4.59
N LEU A 21 4.94 -9.62 5.86
CA LEU A 21 4.92 -10.69 6.86
C LEU A 21 4.47 -10.19 8.23
N ALA A 22 4.10 -11.13 9.09
CA ALA A 22 3.73 -10.89 10.47
C ALA A 22 4.96 -11.01 11.39
N PRO A 23 5.45 -9.91 11.99
CA PRO A 23 6.73 -9.90 12.70
C PRO A 23 6.74 -10.68 14.03
N GLU A 24 5.59 -10.98 14.62
CA GLU A 24 5.48 -11.79 15.84
C GLU A 24 5.73 -13.29 15.60
N LEU A 25 5.70 -13.73 14.33
CA LEU A 25 5.82 -15.15 14.02
C LEU A 25 7.26 -15.66 14.25
N PRO A 26 7.42 -16.89 14.77
CA PRO A 26 8.75 -17.49 14.91
C PRO A 26 9.50 -17.52 13.57
N GLY A 27 10.75 -17.05 13.57
CA GLY A 27 11.59 -16.97 12.37
C GLY A 27 11.40 -15.70 11.54
N ALA A 28 10.49 -14.78 11.91
CA ALA A 28 10.29 -13.53 11.20
C ALA A 28 11.57 -12.68 11.16
N LEU A 29 12.16 -12.33 12.31
CA LEU A 29 13.31 -11.41 12.35
C LEU A 29 14.49 -11.85 11.44
N PRO A 30 14.97 -13.12 11.48
CA PRO A 30 16.01 -13.56 10.54
C PRO A 30 15.59 -13.45 9.06
N VAL A 31 14.32 -13.68 8.76
CA VAL A 31 13.79 -13.52 7.39
C VAL A 31 13.73 -12.05 6.99
N ILE A 32 13.39 -11.14 7.91
CA ILE A 32 13.43 -9.70 7.66
C ILE A 32 14.85 -9.29 7.29
N GLU A 33 15.83 -9.63 8.14
CA GLU A 33 17.25 -9.28 7.93
C GLU A 33 17.75 -9.81 6.57
N GLU A 34 17.51 -11.09 6.27
CA GLU A 34 17.93 -11.70 5.01
C GLU A 34 17.31 -11.04 3.78
N LEU A 35 16.02 -10.69 3.83
CA LEU A 35 15.34 -10.03 2.72
C LEU A 35 15.83 -8.59 2.53
N VAL A 36 16.06 -7.88 3.63
CA VAL A 36 16.61 -6.52 3.61
C VAL A 36 18.02 -6.51 3.02
N ASP A 37 18.88 -7.44 3.41
CA ASP A 37 20.24 -7.60 2.86
C ASP A 37 20.24 -7.85 1.35
N ARG A 38 19.17 -8.48 0.83
CA ARG A 38 18.95 -8.70 -0.61
C ARG A 38 18.28 -7.53 -1.32
N GLY A 39 17.98 -6.44 -0.62
CA GLY A 39 17.33 -5.24 -1.17
C GLY A 39 15.83 -5.40 -1.38
N VAL A 40 15.18 -6.36 -0.73
CA VAL A 40 13.72 -6.51 -0.73
C VAL A 40 13.13 -5.61 0.36
N LEU A 41 12.13 -4.80 0.01
CA LEU A 41 11.38 -4.01 0.99
C LEU A 41 10.52 -4.94 1.85
N VAL A 42 10.76 -4.95 3.16
CA VAL A 42 9.95 -5.74 4.08
C VAL A 42 8.87 -4.87 4.72
N SER A 43 7.64 -5.38 4.65
CA SER A 43 6.42 -4.79 5.19
C SER A 43 5.85 -5.61 6.34
N CYS A 44 5.37 -4.93 7.39
CA CYS A 44 4.60 -5.53 8.46
C CYS A 44 3.10 -5.45 8.16
N GLY A 45 2.39 -6.58 8.20
CA GLY A 45 0.94 -6.66 7.96
C GLY A 45 0.38 -8.04 8.22
N HIS A 46 -0.95 -8.18 8.24
CA HIS A 46 -1.65 -9.43 8.61
C HIS A 46 -1.12 -10.04 9.91
N SER A 47 -1.02 -9.19 10.93
CA SER A 47 -0.23 -9.45 12.12
C SER A 47 -0.97 -9.02 13.37
N THR A 48 -0.80 -9.81 14.42
CA THR A 48 -1.25 -9.52 15.79
C THR A 48 -0.13 -9.00 16.69
N ALA A 49 1.00 -8.59 16.10
CA ALA A 49 2.17 -8.13 16.82
C ALA A 49 1.86 -6.99 17.79
N THR A 50 2.49 -7.08 18.94
CA THR A 50 2.58 -5.98 19.90
C THR A 50 3.38 -4.81 19.30
N TYR A 51 3.33 -3.67 19.99
CA TYR A 51 4.15 -2.51 19.61
C TYR A 51 5.64 -2.85 19.62
N ASP A 52 6.11 -3.57 20.64
CA ASP A 52 7.54 -3.89 20.82
C ASP A 52 8.04 -4.91 19.78
N GLU A 53 7.22 -5.93 19.44
CA GLU A 53 7.55 -6.87 18.36
C GLU A 53 7.63 -6.16 17.00
N THR A 54 6.74 -5.18 16.77
CA THR A 54 6.79 -4.37 15.55
C THR A 54 8.03 -3.47 15.53
N ALA A 55 8.37 -2.84 16.65
CA ALA A 55 9.58 -2.03 16.77
C ALA A 55 10.85 -2.86 16.51
N ALA A 56 10.91 -4.09 17.02
CA ALA A 56 12.01 -5.02 16.74
C ALA A 56 12.13 -5.37 15.24
N ALA A 57 11.00 -5.50 14.53
CA ALA A 57 11.01 -5.68 13.09
C ALA A 57 11.54 -4.45 12.34
N PHE A 58 11.23 -3.23 12.80
CA PHE A 58 11.82 -2.01 12.25
C PHE A 58 13.31 -1.93 12.56
N ASP A 59 13.76 -2.37 13.73
CA ASP A 59 15.19 -2.45 14.06
C ASP A 59 15.93 -3.45 13.15
N ALA A 60 15.27 -4.56 12.81
CA ALA A 60 15.76 -5.56 11.84
C ALA A 60 15.70 -5.10 10.37
N GLY A 61 15.11 -3.94 10.08
CA GLY A 61 15.14 -3.33 8.75
C GLY A 61 13.80 -3.29 7.99
N ALA A 62 12.69 -3.72 8.58
CA ALA A 62 11.38 -3.50 7.96
C ALA A 62 11.07 -1.99 7.83
N ARG A 63 10.59 -1.56 6.67
CA ARG A 63 10.41 -0.13 6.31
C ARG A 63 9.06 0.17 5.69
N TYR A 64 8.10 -0.75 5.81
CA TYR A 64 6.76 -0.56 5.27
C TYR A 64 5.68 -1.17 6.17
N GLY A 65 4.46 -0.65 6.08
CA GLY A 65 3.26 -1.24 6.68
C GLY A 65 2.18 -1.48 5.63
N THR A 66 1.62 -2.69 5.58
CA THR A 66 0.60 -3.06 4.59
C THR A 66 -0.77 -2.60 5.06
N HIS A 67 -1.54 -1.91 4.19
CA HIS A 67 -2.95 -1.51 4.35
C HIS A 67 -3.43 -1.24 5.78
N LEU A 68 -2.81 -0.25 6.45
CA LEU A 68 -3.02 0.14 7.85
C LEU A 68 -4.47 -0.06 8.34
N PHE A 69 -4.60 -0.66 9.53
CA PHE A 69 -5.84 -1.08 10.21
C PHE A 69 -6.47 -2.39 9.71
N ASN A 70 -6.22 -2.81 8.47
CA ASN A 70 -6.82 -4.01 7.91
C ASN A 70 -6.02 -5.26 8.29
N ALA A 71 -6.70 -6.30 8.79
CA ALA A 71 -6.07 -7.51 9.33
C ALA A 71 -5.01 -7.23 10.42
N MET A 72 -5.31 -6.29 11.32
CA MET A 72 -4.48 -5.91 12.47
C MET A 72 -5.36 -5.75 13.73
N PRO A 73 -4.79 -5.86 14.94
CA PRO A 73 -5.47 -5.44 16.17
C PRO A 73 -5.93 -3.98 16.09
N ALA A 74 -7.03 -3.67 16.76
CA ALA A 74 -7.51 -2.30 16.87
C ALA A 74 -6.48 -1.43 17.63
N LEU A 75 -6.32 -0.18 17.21
CA LEU A 75 -5.49 0.78 17.91
C LEU A 75 -6.07 1.08 19.30
N HIS A 76 -5.41 0.62 20.35
CA HIS A 76 -5.81 0.85 21.74
C HIS A 76 -4.82 1.77 22.47
N HIS A 77 -5.32 2.68 23.30
CA HIS A 77 -4.51 3.74 23.91
C HIS A 77 -3.40 3.26 24.88
N ARG A 78 -3.47 2.03 25.40
CA ARG A 78 -2.42 1.40 26.24
C ARG A 78 -1.57 0.38 25.49
N GLU A 79 -2.13 -0.21 24.44
CA GLU A 79 -1.56 -1.35 23.72
C GLU A 79 -1.79 -1.07 22.24
N PRO A 80 -0.99 -0.17 21.65
CA PRO A 80 -1.33 0.41 20.36
C PRO A 80 -0.97 -0.50 19.18
N ALA A 81 -0.29 -1.62 19.46
CA ALA A 81 0.05 -2.69 18.52
C ALA A 81 0.74 -2.18 17.23
N LEU A 82 0.66 -2.97 16.16
CA LEU A 82 1.18 -2.63 14.84
C LEU A 82 0.67 -1.27 14.29
N PRO A 83 -0.64 -0.91 14.36
CA PRO A 83 -1.09 0.39 13.87
C PRO A 83 -0.44 1.57 14.60
N GLY A 84 -0.26 1.45 15.92
CA GLY A 84 0.44 2.44 16.73
C GLY A 84 1.87 2.63 16.28
N ALA A 85 2.61 1.53 16.17
CA ALA A 85 4.01 1.56 15.74
C ALA A 85 4.18 2.17 14.34
N LEU A 86 3.30 1.85 13.38
CA LEU A 86 3.33 2.43 12.04
C LEU A 86 3.07 3.94 12.04
N LEU A 87 2.16 4.42 12.89
CA LEU A 87 1.81 5.83 12.99
C LEU A 87 2.90 6.65 13.70
N THR A 88 3.58 6.09 14.70
CA THR A 88 4.50 6.84 15.57
C THR A 88 5.97 6.68 15.22
N ASP A 89 6.40 5.55 14.67
CA ASP A 89 7.79 5.36 14.23
C ASP A 89 8.02 6.11 12.91
N PRO A 90 9.06 6.97 12.77
CA PRO A 90 9.26 7.76 11.56
C PRO A 90 9.88 6.97 10.39
N ARG A 91 10.42 5.76 10.63
CA ARG A 91 11.18 4.99 9.65
C ARG A 91 10.34 4.36 8.54
N PRO A 92 9.17 3.74 8.81
CA PRO A 92 8.41 3.07 7.77
C PRO A 92 7.52 4.04 6.97
N MET A 93 7.30 3.73 5.70
CA MET A 93 6.14 4.22 4.96
C MET A 93 4.93 3.33 5.23
N VAL A 94 3.73 3.83 4.99
CA VAL A 94 2.49 3.13 5.38
C VAL A 94 1.51 3.12 4.23
N GLY A 95 1.13 1.92 3.81
CA GLY A 95 0.05 1.68 2.85
C GLY A 95 -1.31 1.96 3.47
N LEU A 96 -2.18 2.67 2.74
CA LEU A 96 -3.57 2.92 3.15
C LEU A 96 -4.53 2.77 1.96
N ILE A 97 -5.64 2.07 2.18
CA ILE A 97 -6.75 1.97 1.22
C ILE A 97 -7.75 3.09 1.53
N ALA A 98 -7.86 4.05 0.62
CA ALA A 98 -8.70 5.25 0.77
C ALA A 98 -9.99 5.18 -0.04
N ASP A 99 -10.76 4.09 0.08
CA ASP A 99 -12.06 3.91 -0.59
C ASP A 99 -13.26 4.41 0.23
N GLY A 100 -13.06 4.73 1.52
CA GLY A 100 -14.14 5.08 2.44
C GLY A 100 -14.89 3.87 3.04
N ILE A 101 -14.46 2.65 2.71
CA ILE A 101 -15.05 1.37 3.14
C ILE A 101 -14.06 0.62 4.05
N HIS A 102 -12.85 0.37 3.56
CA HIS A 102 -11.75 -0.20 4.35
C HIS A 102 -11.35 0.76 5.47
N THR A 103 -11.29 2.06 5.16
CA THR A 103 -10.94 3.10 6.13
C THR A 103 -11.97 4.22 6.09
N HIS A 104 -12.59 4.50 7.23
CA HIS A 104 -13.54 5.60 7.36
C HIS A 104 -12.86 6.96 7.01
N PRO A 105 -13.52 7.90 6.30
CA PRO A 105 -12.92 9.16 5.88
C PRO A 105 -12.25 9.98 7.00
N ALA A 106 -12.85 10.02 8.19
CA ALA A 106 -12.27 10.69 9.36
C ALA A 106 -10.94 10.05 9.82
N VAL A 107 -10.80 8.73 9.66
CA VAL A 107 -9.57 7.99 9.99
C VAL A 107 -8.51 8.24 8.91
N VAL A 108 -8.89 8.29 7.62
CA VAL A 108 -7.98 8.73 6.55
C VAL A 108 -7.41 10.13 6.84
N SER A 109 -8.27 11.06 7.29
CA SER A 109 -7.85 12.40 7.71
C SER A 109 -6.88 12.39 8.89
N LEU A 110 -7.11 11.54 9.89
CA LEU A 110 -6.19 11.38 11.03
C LEU A 110 -4.82 10.83 10.58
N VAL A 111 -4.82 9.79 9.74
CA VAL A 111 -3.58 9.20 9.20
C VAL A 111 -2.80 10.23 8.39
N TRP A 112 -3.50 11.02 7.57
CA TRP A 112 -2.87 12.11 6.81
C TRP A 112 -2.15 13.11 7.72
N GLN A 113 -2.79 13.53 8.81
CA GLN A 113 -2.18 14.44 9.78
C GLN A 113 -0.94 13.85 10.46
N ALA A 114 -0.92 12.53 10.67
CA ALA A 114 0.20 11.84 11.32
C ALA A 114 1.39 11.60 10.37
N LEU A 115 1.12 11.25 9.11
CA LEU A 115 2.14 10.74 8.19
C LEU A 115 2.56 11.73 7.10
N GLY A 116 1.63 12.55 6.64
CA GLY A 116 1.83 13.45 5.50
C GLY A 116 2.16 12.74 4.18
N PRO A 117 2.47 13.51 3.12
CA PRO A 117 2.72 12.98 1.77
C PRO A 117 3.94 12.07 1.71
N GLU A 118 4.91 12.30 2.59
CA GLU A 118 6.19 11.60 2.57
C GLU A 118 6.12 10.16 3.08
N ARG A 119 5.24 9.87 4.04
CA ARG A 119 5.14 8.54 4.64
C ARG A 119 3.87 7.80 4.26
N LEU A 120 2.81 8.50 3.86
CA LEU A 120 1.60 7.87 3.37
C LEU A 120 1.78 7.40 1.93
N ASN A 121 1.57 6.11 1.69
CA ASN A 121 1.47 5.54 0.35
C ASN A 121 0.03 5.06 0.15
N LEU A 122 -0.69 5.63 -0.81
CA LEU A 122 -2.03 5.11 -1.13
C LEU A 122 -1.88 3.82 -1.94
N VAL A 123 -2.61 2.80 -1.52
CA VAL A 123 -2.69 1.53 -2.22
C VAL A 123 -4.14 1.25 -2.56
N THR A 124 -4.37 0.61 -3.70
CA THR A 124 -5.71 0.17 -4.05
C THR A 124 -6.08 -1.10 -3.31
N ASP A 125 -5.14 -2.03 -3.17
CA ASP A 125 -5.43 -3.43 -2.82
C ASP A 125 -6.53 -4.02 -3.72
N ALA A 126 -6.57 -3.54 -4.98
CA ALA A 126 -7.60 -3.91 -5.92
C ALA A 126 -7.43 -5.37 -6.35
N MET A 127 -8.54 -6.10 -6.38
CA MET A 127 -8.58 -7.47 -6.91
C MET A 127 -9.07 -7.49 -8.37
N ALA A 128 -9.03 -8.67 -9.00
CA ALA A 128 -9.30 -8.84 -10.43
C ALA A 128 -10.65 -8.29 -10.91
N ALA A 129 -11.63 -8.12 -10.01
CA ALA A 129 -12.94 -7.57 -10.33
C ALA A 129 -12.94 -6.04 -10.55
N LEU A 130 -11.84 -5.32 -10.31
CA LEU A 130 -11.77 -3.89 -10.66
C LEU A 130 -12.02 -3.71 -12.16
N GLY A 131 -13.06 -2.94 -12.50
CA GLY A 131 -13.50 -2.72 -13.89
C GLY A 131 -14.44 -3.81 -14.43
N MET A 132 -14.79 -4.81 -13.64
CA MET A 132 -15.81 -5.81 -13.95
C MET A 132 -17.16 -5.42 -13.35
N GLY A 133 -18.25 -5.98 -13.88
CA GLY A 133 -19.58 -5.81 -13.29
C GLY A 133 -19.77 -6.63 -12.00
N PRO A 134 -20.83 -6.35 -11.23
CA PRO A 134 -21.18 -7.12 -10.04
C PRO A 134 -21.30 -8.62 -10.32
N GLY A 135 -20.83 -9.44 -9.38
CA GLY A 135 -20.82 -10.90 -9.52
C GLY A 135 -19.86 -11.60 -8.58
N THR A 136 -19.71 -12.91 -8.77
CA THR A 136 -18.74 -13.73 -8.03
C THR A 136 -17.44 -13.81 -8.80
N HIS A 137 -16.33 -13.51 -8.13
CA HIS A 137 -14.97 -13.51 -8.67
C HIS A 137 -14.04 -14.29 -7.75
N LEU A 138 -12.87 -14.71 -8.26
CA LEU A 138 -11.88 -15.45 -7.46
C LEU A 138 -10.78 -14.53 -6.92
N LEU A 139 -10.44 -14.70 -5.65
CA LEU A 139 -9.23 -14.16 -5.02
C LEU A 139 -8.43 -15.32 -4.42
N GLY A 140 -7.38 -15.74 -5.13
CA GLY A 140 -6.72 -17.02 -4.82
C GLY A 140 -7.71 -18.17 -4.97
N ASP A 141 -7.87 -18.96 -3.91
CA ASP A 141 -8.81 -20.08 -3.86
C ASP A 141 -10.19 -19.72 -3.28
N PHE A 142 -10.44 -18.42 -3.01
CA PHE A 142 -11.68 -17.96 -2.35
C PHE A 142 -12.65 -17.29 -3.33
N ASP A 143 -13.92 -17.64 -3.21
CA ASP A 143 -15.02 -16.93 -3.86
C ASP A 143 -15.29 -15.59 -3.16
N VAL A 144 -15.28 -14.52 -3.95
CA VAL A 144 -15.55 -13.14 -3.51
C VAL A 144 -16.78 -12.62 -4.24
N ILE A 145 -17.75 -12.15 -3.46
CA ILE A 145 -18.96 -11.51 -3.94
C ILE A 145 -18.65 -10.02 -4.09
N VAL A 146 -18.76 -9.52 -5.31
CA VAL A 146 -18.51 -8.11 -5.66
C VAL A 146 -19.83 -7.45 -6.03
N ASP A 147 -20.13 -6.35 -5.33
CA ASP A 147 -21.21 -5.43 -5.68
C ASP A 147 -20.65 -4.14 -6.30
N ASP A 148 -21.49 -3.12 -6.49
CA ASP A 148 -21.09 -1.85 -7.10
C ASP A 148 -20.03 -1.07 -6.27
N SER A 149 -19.78 -1.47 -5.03
CA SER A 149 -18.98 -0.71 -4.06
C SER A 149 -17.90 -1.50 -3.35
N SER A 150 -18.06 -2.81 -3.15
CA SER A 150 -17.18 -3.61 -2.30
C SER A 150 -17.01 -5.05 -2.77
N ALA A 151 -15.91 -5.66 -2.33
CA ALA A 151 -15.56 -7.06 -2.57
C ALA A 151 -15.51 -7.79 -1.21
N ARG A 152 -16.34 -8.83 -1.03
CA ARG A 152 -16.48 -9.53 0.25
C ARG A 152 -16.54 -11.04 0.10
N LEU A 153 -15.99 -11.76 1.07
CA LEU A 153 -16.25 -13.19 1.24
C LEU A 153 -17.72 -13.43 1.64
N ALA A 154 -18.17 -14.68 1.54
CA ALA A 154 -19.50 -15.09 1.96
C ALA A 154 -19.84 -14.78 3.43
N ASP A 155 -18.83 -14.65 4.29
CA ASP A 155 -19.01 -14.28 5.72
C ASP A 155 -19.03 -12.76 5.97
N GLY A 156 -18.90 -11.95 4.91
CA GLY A 156 -18.92 -10.48 4.96
C GLY A 156 -17.54 -9.83 5.13
N THR A 157 -16.47 -10.62 5.33
CA THR A 157 -15.09 -10.13 5.40
C THR A 157 -14.70 -9.43 4.11
N LEU A 158 -14.07 -8.25 4.20
CA LEU A 158 -13.53 -7.54 3.02
C LEU A 158 -12.38 -8.36 2.41
N ALA A 159 -12.39 -8.51 1.08
CA ALA A 159 -11.45 -9.34 0.34
C ALA A 159 -10.86 -8.55 -0.84
N GLY A 160 -9.85 -7.74 -0.53
CA GLY A 160 -9.33 -6.72 -1.44
C GLY A 160 -10.37 -5.62 -1.70
N SER A 161 -10.12 -4.79 -2.71
CA SER A 161 -11.00 -3.70 -3.11
C SER A 161 -11.32 -3.73 -4.62
N ILE A 162 -12.19 -2.81 -5.02
CA ILE A 162 -12.38 -2.40 -6.42
C ILE A 162 -12.03 -0.91 -6.59
N LEU A 163 -11.09 -0.40 -5.79
CA LEU A 163 -10.65 0.98 -5.81
C LEU A 163 -9.70 1.23 -6.98
N ALA A 164 -10.05 2.15 -7.88
CA ALA A 164 -9.13 2.67 -8.88
C ALA A 164 -8.15 3.70 -8.25
N MET A 165 -6.93 3.78 -8.76
CA MET A 165 -5.88 4.63 -8.17
C MET A 165 -6.21 6.13 -8.26
N ASP A 166 -6.79 6.58 -9.39
CA ASP A 166 -7.27 7.95 -9.57
C ASP A 166 -8.40 8.28 -8.57
N GLN A 167 -9.29 7.33 -8.31
CA GLN A 167 -10.32 7.48 -7.26
C GLN A 167 -9.71 7.57 -5.87
N ALA A 168 -8.65 6.80 -5.57
CA ALA A 168 -7.93 6.88 -4.30
C ALA A 168 -7.36 8.29 -4.06
N VAL A 169 -6.77 8.90 -5.10
CA VAL A 169 -6.26 10.29 -5.06
C VAL A 169 -7.39 11.29 -4.83
N ARG A 170 -8.50 11.19 -5.58
CA ARG A 170 -9.69 12.05 -5.39
C ARG A 170 -10.25 11.94 -3.98
N ASN A 171 -10.33 10.72 -3.45
CA ASN A 171 -10.80 10.45 -2.09
C ASN A 171 -9.88 11.07 -1.04
N LEU A 172 -8.56 10.92 -1.16
CA LEU A 172 -7.61 11.53 -0.24
C LEU A 172 -7.78 13.06 -0.20
N ILE A 173 -7.82 13.72 -1.36
CA ILE A 173 -8.04 15.17 -1.44
C ILE A 173 -9.37 15.54 -0.78
N ARG A 174 -10.46 14.84 -1.11
CA ARG A 174 -11.79 15.08 -0.54
C ARG A 174 -11.84 14.91 0.98
N PHE A 175 -11.18 13.89 1.52
CA PHE A 175 -11.24 13.54 2.93
C PHE A 175 -10.31 14.38 3.82
N THR A 176 -9.25 14.95 3.24
CA THR A 176 -8.17 15.60 3.99
C THR A 176 -8.02 17.09 3.68
N GLY A 177 -8.44 17.53 2.49
CA GLY A 177 -8.16 18.86 1.97
C GLY A 177 -6.71 19.09 1.57
N CYS A 178 -5.89 18.05 1.45
CA CYS A 178 -4.51 18.19 0.98
C CYS A 178 -4.45 18.73 -0.47
N SER A 179 -3.30 19.30 -0.82
CA SER A 179 -3.09 19.81 -2.17
C SER A 179 -2.91 18.67 -3.17
N LEU A 180 -3.20 18.95 -4.44
CA LEU A 180 -3.02 17.96 -5.51
C LEU A 180 -1.57 17.43 -5.59
N PRO A 181 -0.50 18.25 -5.52
CA PRO A 181 0.88 17.73 -5.53
C PRO A 181 1.18 16.79 -4.37
N GLU A 182 0.66 17.10 -3.18
CA GLU A 182 0.81 16.25 -1.99
C GLU A 182 0.08 14.91 -2.17
N ALA A 183 -1.15 14.93 -2.69
CA ALA A 183 -1.91 13.71 -2.95
C ALA A 183 -1.22 12.85 -4.02
N LEU A 184 -0.74 13.44 -5.11
CA LEU A 184 -0.01 12.72 -6.16
C LEU A 184 1.29 12.10 -5.63
N ALA A 185 2.01 12.79 -4.74
CA ALA A 185 3.22 12.24 -4.14
C ALA A 185 2.98 10.90 -3.44
N THR A 186 1.81 10.70 -2.80
CA THR A 186 1.44 9.44 -2.13
C THR A 186 1.29 8.24 -3.07
N VAL A 187 1.18 8.46 -4.39
CA VAL A 187 1.04 7.39 -5.40
C VAL A 187 2.16 7.39 -6.44
N THR A 188 3.08 8.37 -6.39
CA THR A 188 4.24 8.45 -7.30
C THR A 188 5.56 8.49 -6.54
N THR A 189 5.93 9.64 -5.98
CA THR A 189 7.24 9.88 -5.36
C THR A 189 7.46 8.98 -4.15
N THR A 190 6.44 8.85 -3.29
CA THR A 190 6.53 8.07 -2.05
C THR A 190 6.73 6.57 -2.32
N PRO A 191 5.91 5.90 -3.15
CA PRO A 191 6.18 4.51 -3.52
C PRO A 191 7.50 4.33 -4.31
N ALA A 192 7.89 5.29 -5.17
CA ALA A 192 9.18 5.22 -5.86
C ALA A 192 10.34 5.22 -4.86
N ARG A 193 10.30 6.10 -3.85
CA ARG A 193 11.30 6.15 -2.77
C ARG A 193 11.28 4.90 -1.90
N ALA A 194 10.10 4.34 -1.61
CA ALA A 194 9.98 3.07 -0.87
C ALA A 194 10.76 1.94 -1.55
N LEU A 195 10.71 1.90 -2.88
CA LEU A 195 11.31 0.86 -3.72
C LEU A 195 12.74 1.21 -4.19
N GLY A 196 13.30 2.36 -3.80
CA GLY A 196 14.62 2.83 -4.24
C GLY A 196 14.69 3.19 -5.73
N LEU A 197 13.57 3.65 -6.30
CA LEU A 197 13.42 4.02 -7.72
C LEU A 197 13.30 5.54 -7.92
N ASP A 198 13.45 6.34 -6.88
CA ASP A 198 13.25 7.79 -6.88
C ASP A 198 14.31 8.57 -7.66
N CYS A 199 15.39 7.91 -8.11
CA CYS A 199 16.37 8.48 -9.03
C CYS A 199 15.95 8.42 -10.52
N GLU A 200 14.91 7.65 -10.85
CA GLU A 200 14.45 7.46 -12.24
C GLU A 200 12.93 7.53 -12.42
N ARG A 201 12.14 7.40 -11.33
CA ARG A 201 10.68 7.31 -11.34
C ARG A 201 10.04 8.17 -10.25
N GLY A 202 8.74 8.39 -10.37
CA GLY A 202 7.91 9.08 -9.38
C GLY A 202 7.88 10.60 -9.51
N GLN A 203 8.71 11.19 -10.37
CA GLN A 203 8.76 12.63 -10.62
C GLN A 203 8.79 12.96 -12.11
N ILE A 204 8.32 14.16 -12.45
CA ILE A 204 8.44 14.73 -13.80
C ILE A 204 9.67 15.63 -13.82
N ALA A 205 10.82 15.06 -14.23
CA ALA A 205 12.08 15.78 -14.31
C ALA A 205 12.96 15.24 -15.46
N PRO A 206 13.87 16.05 -16.02
CA PRO A 206 14.83 15.56 -17.02
C PRO A 206 15.64 14.37 -16.49
N GLY A 207 15.78 13.32 -17.31
CA GLY A 207 16.50 12.09 -16.95
C GLY A 207 15.64 10.99 -16.34
N TYR A 208 14.39 11.28 -15.96
CA TYR A 208 13.44 10.30 -15.45
C TYR A 208 12.73 9.56 -16.59
N VAL A 209 12.26 8.34 -16.31
CA VAL A 209 11.43 7.57 -17.24
C VAL A 209 10.13 8.33 -17.50
N ALA A 210 9.74 8.42 -18.77
CA ALA A 210 8.51 9.10 -19.21
C ALA A 210 7.26 8.23 -18.95
N ASP A 211 7.03 7.90 -17.67
CA ASP A 211 5.80 7.30 -17.17
C ASP A 211 4.90 8.41 -16.63
N LEU A 212 3.86 8.77 -17.38
CA LEU A 212 3.04 9.95 -17.14
C LEU A 212 1.56 9.61 -17.21
N VAL A 213 0.75 10.33 -16.44
CA VAL A 213 -0.72 10.29 -16.53
C VAL A 213 -1.26 11.67 -16.88
N LEU A 214 -2.17 11.72 -17.84
CA LEU A 214 -2.93 12.92 -18.17
C LEU A 214 -4.27 12.86 -17.45
N LEU A 215 -4.59 13.90 -16.69
CA LEU A 215 -5.80 13.98 -15.88
C LEU A 215 -6.71 15.11 -16.36
N THR A 216 -8.03 14.93 -16.26
CA THR A 216 -9.00 16.04 -16.35
C THR A 216 -8.86 17.00 -15.16
N PRO A 217 -9.49 18.18 -15.21
CA PRO A 217 -9.64 19.04 -14.02
C PRO A 217 -10.30 18.33 -12.83
N ASP A 218 -11.16 17.34 -13.09
CA ASP A 218 -11.82 16.51 -12.06
C ASP A 218 -10.96 15.31 -11.62
N LEU A 219 -9.71 15.23 -12.09
CA LEU A 219 -8.73 14.18 -11.79
C LEU A 219 -9.10 12.79 -12.30
N GLU A 220 -9.86 12.72 -13.39
CA GLU A 220 -10.12 11.47 -14.13
C GLU A 220 -9.03 11.22 -15.18
N VAL A 221 -8.67 9.95 -15.39
CA VAL A 221 -7.63 9.58 -16.35
C VAL A 221 -8.10 9.84 -17.78
N ARG A 222 -7.37 10.69 -18.50
CA ARG A 222 -7.55 10.95 -19.95
C ARG A 222 -6.55 10.23 -20.81
N GLY A 223 -5.36 9.99 -20.31
CA GLY A 223 -4.33 9.28 -21.05
C GLY A 223 -3.20 8.79 -20.16
N THR A 224 -2.49 7.76 -20.62
CA THR A 224 -1.33 7.21 -19.92
C THR A 224 -0.18 7.01 -20.90
N VAL A 225 1.00 7.45 -20.49
CA VAL A 225 2.26 7.26 -21.21
C VAL A 225 3.13 6.33 -20.37
N VAL A 226 3.72 5.31 -20.99
CA VAL A 226 4.65 4.38 -20.35
C VAL A 226 5.91 4.29 -21.20
N GLY A 227 7.08 4.56 -20.62
CA GLY A 227 8.36 4.59 -21.32
C GLY A 227 8.40 5.60 -22.47
N GLY A 228 7.58 6.65 -22.44
CA GLY A 228 7.45 7.62 -23.52
C GLY A 228 6.44 7.26 -24.61
N GLU A 229 5.79 6.10 -24.55
CA GLU A 229 4.74 5.70 -25.48
C GLU A 229 3.34 5.94 -24.91
N LEU A 230 2.44 6.53 -25.70
CA LEU A 230 1.03 6.69 -25.32
C LEU A 230 0.34 5.32 -25.41
N VAL A 231 0.03 4.72 -24.26
CA VAL A 231 -0.57 3.38 -24.15
C VAL A 231 -2.07 3.40 -23.89
N TYR A 232 -2.63 4.55 -23.50
CA TYR A 232 -4.05 4.73 -23.24
C TYR A 232 -4.50 6.16 -23.54
N THR A 233 -5.69 6.31 -24.11
CA THR A 233 -6.40 7.59 -24.20
C THR A 233 -7.91 7.34 -24.16
N THR A 234 -8.64 8.19 -23.47
CA THR A 234 -10.09 8.34 -23.67
C THR A 234 -10.35 9.24 -24.88
N GLU A 235 -11.46 9.05 -25.58
CA GLU A 235 -11.95 10.02 -26.58
C GLU A 235 -12.28 11.39 -25.97
#